data_AF-A0A937MKF5-F1
#
_entry.id   AF-A0A937MKF5-F1
#
_cell.length_a   1.000
_cell.length_b   1.000
_cell.length_c   1.000
_cell.angle_alpha   90.00
_cell.angle_beta   90.00
_cell.angle_gamma   90.00
#
_symmetry.space_group_name_H-M   'P 1'
#
loop_
_entity.id
_entity.type
_entity.pdbx_description
1 polymer ?
#
loop_
_entity_poly.entity_id
_entity_poly.type
_entity_poly.pdbx_seq_one_letter_code
_entity_poly.pdbx_strand_id
1 'polypeptide(L)'
;SERARLLEGGLTQEEAERRAGFRVFGSKPGAYGAGLQALIDEKGWQTDADLAKAYVAWGGYAYGDGAEGQAAHGLFESRLEKVEAVVQNQDNREHDLLDSDDYYQFEGGLTAAVRTLSGHQPATYHSDHSRPESPRIRTLEEEVARVVRARVVNPKWIDGVMRHGYKGAFEMAATVDYLFAFQATAQCVRDHHFDAVYDAYIADNRVRAFFEQHNPAALKEMSDKLLEAQQRGLWRPRLNSTHDVLVQLSA
;
A
#
# COMPACT_ATOMS: atom_id res chain seq x y z
N SER A 1 21.94 -10.53 23.63
CA SER A 1 21.38 -11.08 22.38
C SER A 1 19.91 -11.42 22.61
N GLU A 2 19.12 -11.62 21.56
CA GLU A 2 17.69 -11.91 21.70
C GLU A 2 17.41 -13.23 22.43
N ARG A 3 18.24 -14.26 22.17
CA ARG A 3 18.27 -15.49 22.98
C ARG A 3 18.43 -15.20 24.47
N ALA A 4 19.34 -14.30 24.84
CA ALA A 4 19.57 -13.94 26.24
C ALA A 4 18.33 -13.28 26.88
N ARG A 5 17.65 -12.37 26.16
CA ARG A 5 16.39 -11.78 26.63
C ARG A 5 15.28 -12.81 26.82
N LEU A 6 15.19 -13.80 25.92
CA LEU A 6 14.22 -14.89 26.02
C LEU A 6 14.52 -15.82 27.21
N LEU A 7 15.79 -16.13 27.46
CA LEU A 7 16.24 -16.88 28.64
C LEU A 7 15.94 -16.13 29.94
N GLU A 8 16.23 -14.83 30.00
CA GLU A 8 15.88 -13.96 31.15
C GLU A 8 14.37 -13.91 31.38
N GLY A 9 13.57 -14.02 30.31
CA GLY A 9 12.12 -14.16 30.34
C GLY A 9 11.61 -15.53 30.79
N GLY A 10 12.48 -16.47 31.17
CA GLY A 10 12.11 -17.77 31.73
C GLY A 10 11.90 -18.89 30.72
N LEU A 11 12.23 -18.68 29.44
CA LEU A 11 12.21 -19.76 28.43
C LEU A 11 13.37 -20.72 28.65
N THR A 12 13.16 -21.99 28.32
CA THR A 12 14.25 -22.96 28.27
C THR A 12 15.27 -22.57 27.19
N GLN A 13 16.49 -23.09 27.29
CA GLN A 13 17.52 -22.84 26.27
C GLN A 13 17.06 -23.25 24.88
N GLU A 14 16.42 -24.42 24.76
CA GLU A 14 15.90 -24.94 23.50
C GLU A 14 14.82 -24.03 22.91
N GLU A 15 13.85 -23.60 23.73
CA GLU A 15 12.79 -22.70 23.27
C GLU A 15 13.32 -21.31 22.92
N ALA A 16 14.29 -20.79 23.69
CA ALA A 16 14.91 -19.50 23.41
C ALA A 16 15.72 -19.52 22.11
N GLU A 17 16.43 -20.62 21.82
CA GLU A 17 17.14 -20.82 20.56
C GLU A 17 16.18 -20.93 19.38
N ARG A 18 15.14 -21.75 19.50
CA ARG A 18 14.11 -21.92 18.48
C ARG A 18 13.41 -20.60 18.17
N ARG A 19 12.91 -19.89 19.20
CA ARG A 19 12.21 -18.61 19.01
C ARG A 19 13.13 -17.52 18.45
N ALA A 20 14.39 -17.44 18.88
CA ALA A 20 15.35 -16.52 18.26
C ALA A 20 15.60 -16.85 16.78
N GLY A 21 15.34 -18.09 16.34
CA GLY A 21 15.42 -18.54 14.96
C GLY A 21 14.28 -18.11 14.05
N PHE A 22 13.10 -17.71 14.57
CA PHE A 22 11.95 -17.44 13.70
C PHE A 22 12.18 -16.31 12.70
N ARG A 23 11.85 -16.57 11.43
CA ARG A 23 11.91 -15.63 10.31
C ARG A 23 10.68 -15.67 9.41
N VAL A 24 9.83 -16.69 9.53
CA VAL A 24 8.60 -16.82 8.76
C VAL A 24 7.46 -16.34 9.64
N PHE A 25 6.77 -15.28 9.18
CA PHE A 25 5.66 -14.64 9.86
C PHE A 25 4.48 -14.52 8.91
N GLY A 26 3.27 -14.49 9.44
CA GLY A 26 2.06 -14.36 8.66
C GLY A 26 0.84 -14.03 9.50
N SER A 27 -0.33 -14.07 8.87
CA SER A 27 -1.61 -13.87 9.54
C SER A 27 -1.83 -14.90 10.65
N LYS A 28 -2.67 -14.57 11.64
CA LYS A 28 -3.14 -15.53 12.64
C LYS A 28 -3.73 -16.78 11.95
N PRO A 29 -3.57 -18.01 12.50
CA PRO A 29 -4.27 -19.19 12.00
C PRO A 29 -5.78 -18.95 11.83
N GLY A 30 -6.28 -19.19 10.61
CA GLY A 30 -7.68 -18.97 10.24
C GLY A 30 -8.04 -17.53 9.84
N ALA A 31 -7.08 -16.61 9.80
CA ALA A 31 -7.24 -15.25 9.32
C ALA A 31 -6.38 -14.99 8.06
N TYR A 32 -6.72 -13.92 7.32
CA TYR A 32 -6.05 -13.51 6.09
C TYR A 32 -5.90 -11.98 6.05
N GLY A 33 -4.93 -11.48 5.29
CA GLY A 33 -4.68 -10.05 5.10
C GLY A 33 -3.69 -9.45 6.12
N ALA A 34 -3.42 -8.15 5.95
CA ALA A 34 -2.41 -7.41 6.71
C ALA A 34 -3.00 -6.39 7.72
N GLY A 35 -4.33 -6.26 7.77
CA GLY A 35 -5.03 -5.41 8.74
C GLY A 35 -5.04 -3.91 8.42
N LEU A 36 -4.63 -3.51 7.21
CA LEU A 36 -4.52 -2.10 6.81
C LEU A 36 -5.72 -1.58 6.03
N GLN A 37 -6.44 -2.45 5.31
CA GLN A 37 -7.56 -2.05 4.46
C GLN A 37 -8.61 -1.22 5.21
N ALA A 38 -9.17 -1.76 6.30
CA ALA A 38 -10.18 -1.05 7.09
C ALA A 38 -9.66 0.29 7.64
N LEU A 39 -8.37 0.39 8.00
CA LEU A 39 -7.80 1.66 8.46
C LEU A 39 -7.78 2.70 7.35
N ILE A 40 -7.32 2.31 6.14
CA ILE A 40 -7.22 3.22 5.00
C ILE A 40 -8.60 3.64 4.49
N ASP A 41 -9.54 2.70 4.41
CA ASP A 41 -10.89 2.92 3.89
C ASP A 41 -11.73 3.78 4.86
N GLU A 42 -11.69 3.47 6.16
CA GLU A 42 -12.50 4.14 7.19
C GLU A 42 -11.79 5.35 7.82
N LYS A 43 -10.60 5.72 7.32
CA LYS A 43 -9.78 6.82 7.85
C LYS A 43 -9.37 6.64 9.32
N GLY A 44 -9.34 5.39 9.79
CA GLY A 44 -9.11 4.99 11.19
C GLY A 44 -7.66 5.14 11.70
N TRP A 45 -6.82 5.92 11.02
CA TRP A 45 -5.41 6.12 11.35
C TRP A 45 -5.04 7.61 11.34
N GLN A 46 -4.07 7.99 12.17
CA GLN A 46 -3.55 9.36 12.25
C GLN A 46 -2.06 9.42 11.95
N THR A 47 -1.32 8.36 12.28
CA THR A 47 0.14 8.32 12.18
C THR A 47 0.64 6.99 11.63
N ASP A 48 1.90 6.96 11.19
CA ASP A 48 2.59 5.72 10.80
C ASP A 48 2.57 4.67 11.91
N ALA A 49 2.55 5.09 13.18
CA ALA A 49 2.49 4.18 14.32
C ALA A 49 1.18 3.38 14.38
N ASP A 50 0.06 3.96 13.93
CA ASP A 50 -1.22 3.24 13.85
C ASP A 50 -1.16 2.13 12.80
N LEU A 51 -0.58 2.43 11.64
CA LEU A 51 -0.39 1.50 10.53
C LEU A 51 0.59 0.37 10.92
N ALA A 52 1.72 0.74 11.54
CA ALA A 52 2.72 -0.22 12.02
C ALA A 52 2.13 -1.19 13.06
N LYS A 53 1.36 -0.66 14.02
CA LYS A 53 0.70 -1.47 15.05
C LYS A 53 -0.29 -2.46 14.45
N ALA A 54 -1.07 -2.03 13.45
CA ALA A 54 -2.00 -2.93 12.76
C ALA A 54 -1.26 -4.03 12.00
N TYR A 55 -0.21 -3.67 11.25
CA TYR A 55 0.60 -4.63 10.51
C TYR A 55 1.25 -5.67 11.43
N VAL A 56 1.84 -5.23 12.55
CA VAL A 56 2.40 -6.14 13.57
C VAL A 56 1.32 -7.01 14.18
N ALA A 57 0.18 -6.44 14.57
CA ALA A 57 -0.92 -7.18 15.20
C ALA A 57 -1.44 -8.32 14.31
N TRP A 58 -1.57 -8.07 13.01
CA TRP A 58 -2.09 -9.03 12.05
C TRP A 58 -1.02 -10.01 11.56
N GLY A 59 0.21 -9.55 11.30
CA GLY A 59 1.29 -10.37 10.74
C GLY A 59 2.24 -11.01 11.76
N GLY A 60 2.12 -10.69 13.04
CA GLY A 60 3.05 -11.10 14.11
C GLY A 60 2.93 -12.54 14.58
N TYR A 61 2.52 -13.49 13.72
CA TYR A 61 2.40 -14.90 14.04
C TYR A 61 3.49 -15.71 13.35
N ALA A 62 4.30 -16.41 14.13
CA ALA A 62 5.45 -17.18 13.63
C ALA A 62 5.03 -18.55 13.10
N TYR A 63 5.65 -18.95 11.99
CA TYR A 63 5.47 -20.24 11.32
C TYR A 63 6.82 -20.93 11.07
N GLY A 64 6.78 -22.24 10.88
CA GLY A 64 7.96 -23.06 10.59
C GLY A 64 8.70 -23.53 11.85
N ASP A 65 9.56 -24.55 11.71
CA ASP A 65 10.34 -25.15 12.81
C ASP A 65 9.49 -25.53 14.06
N GLY A 66 8.31 -26.10 13.81
CA GLY A 66 7.36 -26.50 14.86
C GLY A 66 6.41 -25.39 15.34
N ALA A 67 6.51 -24.17 14.80
CA ALA A 67 5.51 -23.12 15.01
C ALA A 67 4.40 -23.18 13.95
N GLU A 68 3.15 -23.11 14.40
CA GLU A 68 1.94 -23.17 13.57
C GLU A 68 1.08 -21.91 13.75
N GLY A 69 1.70 -20.74 13.62
CA GLY A 69 1.06 -19.44 13.86
C GLY A 69 1.05 -19.05 15.33
N GLN A 70 2.19 -19.25 16.01
CA GLN A 70 2.38 -18.82 17.39
C GLN A 70 2.51 -17.30 17.46
N ALA A 71 1.75 -16.64 18.32
CA ALA A 71 1.86 -15.19 18.53
C ALA A 71 3.28 -14.82 18.99
N ALA A 72 3.93 -13.93 18.23
CA ALA A 72 5.31 -13.55 18.39
C ALA A 72 5.54 -12.07 18.05
N HIS A 73 4.59 -11.19 18.39
CA HIS A 73 4.58 -9.77 18.05
C HIS A 73 5.88 -9.03 18.41
N GLY A 74 6.35 -9.10 19.67
CA GLY A 74 7.59 -8.42 20.07
C GLY A 74 8.85 -8.98 19.39
N LEU A 75 8.83 -10.25 18.98
CA LEU A 75 9.90 -10.84 18.19
C LEU A 75 9.85 -10.35 16.75
N PHE A 76 8.65 -10.24 16.17
CA PHE A 76 8.44 -9.67 14.84
C PHE A 76 8.92 -8.22 14.80
N GLU A 77 8.55 -7.39 15.79
CA GLU A 77 9.06 -6.01 15.92
C GLU A 77 10.59 -5.96 15.95
N SER A 78 11.23 -6.81 16.77
CA SER A 78 12.70 -6.91 16.85
C SER A 78 13.37 -7.35 15.53
N ARG A 79 12.63 -7.99 14.63
CA ARG A 79 13.08 -8.30 13.26
C ARG A 79 12.94 -7.08 12.36
N LEU A 80 11.78 -6.44 12.39
CA LEU A 80 11.47 -5.26 11.58
C LEU A 80 12.40 -4.09 11.86
N GLU A 81 12.83 -3.90 13.12
CA GLU A 81 13.85 -2.90 13.50
C GLU A 81 15.18 -3.03 12.73
N LYS A 82 15.49 -4.22 12.20
CA LYS A 82 16.75 -4.52 11.51
C LYS A 82 16.61 -4.64 10.00
N VAL A 83 15.40 -4.43 9.46
CA VAL A 83 15.15 -4.55 8.03
C VAL A 83 15.71 -3.31 7.31
N GLU A 84 16.60 -3.55 6.36
CA GLU A 84 17.18 -2.49 5.51
C GLU A 84 16.46 -2.36 4.17
N ALA A 85 15.81 -3.43 3.72
CA ALA A 85 15.09 -3.48 2.45
C ALA A 85 13.80 -4.30 2.51
N VAL A 86 12.77 -3.82 1.83
CA VAL A 86 11.51 -4.52 1.56
C VAL A 86 11.47 -4.88 0.08
N VAL A 87 11.10 -6.14 -0.21
CA VAL A 87 11.02 -6.65 -1.57
C VAL A 87 9.67 -7.34 -1.77
N GLN A 88 8.93 -6.92 -2.79
CA GLN A 88 7.72 -7.57 -3.25
C GLN A 88 7.90 -7.99 -4.71
N ASN A 89 7.47 -9.21 -5.04
CA ASN A 89 7.53 -9.71 -6.42
C ASN A 89 6.13 -9.67 -7.04
N GLN A 90 6.06 -9.32 -8.33
CA GLN A 90 4.89 -9.47 -9.18
C GLN A 90 5.23 -10.43 -10.32
N ASP A 91 4.42 -11.47 -10.47
CA ASP A 91 4.63 -12.59 -11.40
C ASP A 91 3.72 -12.56 -12.64
N ASN A 92 2.83 -11.58 -12.73
CA ASN A 92 1.79 -11.51 -13.76
C ASN A 92 1.71 -10.10 -14.39
N ARG A 93 0.96 -9.94 -15.48
CA ARG A 93 0.75 -8.65 -16.19
C ARG A 93 -0.72 -8.25 -16.34
N GLU A 94 -1.61 -9.09 -15.85
CA GLU A 94 -3.05 -8.93 -15.88
C GLU A 94 -3.48 -7.76 -15.00
N HIS A 95 -2.75 -7.51 -13.91
CA HIS A 95 -2.91 -6.35 -13.03
C HIS A 95 -1.54 -5.77 -12.64
N ASP A 96 -1.53 -4.62 -11.97
CA ASP A 96 -0.34 -3.98 -11.43
C ASP A 96 -0.52 -3.56 -9.96
N LEU A 97 0.53 -3.03 -9.32
CA LEU A 97 0.46 -2.63 -7.92
C LEU A 97 -0.62 -1.58 -7.60
N LEU A 98 -1.06 -0.81 -8.58
CA LEU A 98 -2.12 0.19 -8.42
C LEU A 98 -3.47 -0.31 -8.98
N ASP A 99 -3.66 -1.63 -9.00
CA ASP A 99 -4.89 -2.31 -9.42
C ASP A 99 -5.35 -3.37 -8.40
N SER A 100 -4.59 -3.57 -7.31
CA SER A 100 -4.96 -4.44 -6.19
C SER A 100 -4.47 -3.84 -4.88
N ASP A 101 -5.33 -3.91 -3.86
CA ASP A 101 -5.05 -3.43 -2.51
C ASP A 101 -3.96 -4.24 -1.79
N ASP A 102 -3.81 -5.53 -2.11
CA ASP A 102 -2.86 -6.41 -1.43
C ASP A 102 -1.42 -5.87 -1.49
N TYR A 103 -1.01 -5.23 -2.59
CA TYR A 103 0.36 -4.73 -2.70
C TYR A 103 0.66 -3.64 -1.67
N TYR A 104 -0.19 -2.62 -1.52
CA TYR A 104 0.08 -1.61 -0.49
C TYR A 104 -0.08 -2.20 0.91
N GLN A 105 -1.00 -3.16 1.10
CA GLN A 105 -1.22 -3.79 2.39
C GLN A 105 0.01 -4.56 2.86
N PHE A 106 0.66 -5.31 1.97
CA PHE A 106 1.85 -6.11 2.32
C PHE A 106 3.15 -5.33 2.14
N GLU A 107 3.43 -4.80 0.94
CA GLU A 107 4.68 -4.09 0.64
C GLU A 107 4.72 -2.72 1.35
N GLY A 108 3.64 -1.96 1.23
CA GLY A 108 3.49 -0.67 1.90
C GLY A 108 3.40 -0.82 3.42
N GLY A 109 2.58 -1.75 3.91
CA GLY A 109 2.41 -2.02 5.33
C GLY A 109 3.70 -2.43 6.03
N LEU A 110 4.46 -3.34 5.41
CA LEU A 110 5.78 -3.73 5.90
C LEU A 110 6.72 -2.52 5.94
N THR A 111 6.70 -1.70 4.89
CA THR A 111 7.49 -0.46 4.81
C THR A 111 7.16 0.51 5.94
N ALA A 112 5.88 0.75 6.22
CA ALA A 112 5.43 1.62 7.31
C ALA A 112 5.83 1.07 8.69
N ALA A 113 5.72 -0.25 8.89
CA ALA A 113 6.12 -0.91 10.12
C ALA A 113 7.64 -0.81 10.36
N VAL A 114 8.45 -1.11 9.34
CA VAL A 114 9.91 -0.95 9.40
C VAL A 114 10.28 0.50 9.67
N ARG A 115 9.72 1.46 8.92
CA ARG A 115 9.99 2.90 9.12
C ARG A 115 9.69 3.36 10.54
N THR A 116 8.55 2.94 11.09
CA THR A 116 8.15 3.28 12.46
C THR A 116 9.09 2.69 13.51
N LEU A 117 9.40 1.41 13.39
CA LEU A 117 10.14 0.68 14.42
C LEU A 117 11.65 0.97 14.39
N SER A 118 12.22 1.08 13.19
CA SER A 118 13.66 1.36 13.00
C SER A 118 14.01 2.85 13.03
N GLY A 119 13.02 3.73 12.79
CA GLY A 119 13.22 5.17 12.67
C GLY A 119 13.79 5.64 11.32
N HIS A 120 13.94 4.74 10.33
CA HIS A 120 14.43 5.08 9.00
C HIS A 120 13.61 4.44 7.87
N GLN A 121 13.45 5.14 6.75
CA GLN A 121 12.80 4.62 5.55
C GLN A 121 13.67 3.49 4.93
N PRO A 122 13.20 2.24 4.84
CA PRO A 122 13.95 1.17 4.19
C PRO A 122 13.98 1.38 2.67
N ALA A 123 14.95 0.75 2.00
CA ALA A 123 14.90 0.63 0.55
C ALA A 123 13.71 -0.27 0.15
N THR A 124 12.94 0.13 -0.87
CA THR A 124 11.76 -0.62 -1.33
C THR A 124 11.93 -1.02 -2.78
N TYR A 125 11.78 -2.31 -3.07
CA TYR A 125 11.94 -2.87 -4.41
C TYR A 125 10.72 -3.67 -4.83
N HIS A 126 10.24 -3.36 -6.02
CA HIS A 126 9.18 -4.10 -6.68
C HIS A 126 9.77 -4.85 -7.87
N SER A 127 9.75 -6.18 -7.82
CA SER A 127 10.40 -7.04 -8.80
C SER A 127 9.37 -7.67 -9.74
N ASP A 128 9.47 -7.35 -11.02
CA ASP A 128 8.63 -7.90 -12.08
C ASP A 128 9.26 -9.17 -12.66
N HIS A 129 8.66 -10.31 -12.33
CA HIS A 129 9.00 -11.65 -12.79
C HIS A 129 8.00 -12.19 -13.84
N SER A 130 7.07 -11.35 -14.34
CA SER A 130 6.08 -11.77 -15.35
C SER A 130 6.69 -12.23 -16.68
N ARG A 131 7.96 -11.91 -16.89
CA ARG A 131 8.82 -12.50 -17.94
C ARG A 131 9.99 -13.20 -17.26
N PRO A 132 9.88 -14.51 -16.98
CA PRO A 132 10.91 -15.26 -16.26
C PRO A 132 12.29 -15.22 -16.92
N GLU A 133 12.35 -15.02 -18.24
CA GLU A 133 13.57 -14.89 -19.03
C GLU A 133 14.26 -13.53 -18.88
N SER A 134 13.55 -12.51 -18.37
CA SER A 134 14.08 -11.14 -18.24
C SER A 134 13.47 -10.41 -17.03
N PRO A 135 13.70 -10.87 -15.80
CA PRO A 135 13.17 -10.22 -14.61
C PRO A 135 13.67 -8.78 -14.49
N ARG A 136 12.79 -7.88 -14.04
CA ARG A 136 13.10 -6.45 -13.87
C ARG A 136 12.87 -6.05 -12.43
N ILE A 137 13.93 -5.68 -11.75
CA ILE A 137 13.87 -5.15 -10.39
C ILE A 137 13.93 -3.63 -10.48
N ARG A 138 12.95 -2.95 -9.89
CA ARG A 138 12.91 -1.49 -9.78
C ARG A 138 12.73 -1.10 -8.33
N THR A 139 13.09 0.14 -8.00
CA THR A 139 12.59 0.73 -6.77
C THR A 139 11.07 0.86 -6.85
N LEU A 140 10.39 0.84 -5.70
CA LEU A 140 8.94 1.00 -5.66
C LEU A 140 8.50 2.35 -6.25
N GLU A 141 9.27 3.43 -6.04
CA GLU A 141 9.01 4.75 -6.64
C GLU A 141 9.06 4.71 -8.18
N GLU A 142 10.07 4.06 -8.76
CA GLU A 142 10.17 3.89 -10.22
C GLU A 142 9.01 3.06 -10.78
N GLU A 143 8.59 2.03 -10.06
CA GLU A 143 7.48 1.17 -10.51
C GLU A 143 6.13 1.90 -10.43
N VAL A 144 5.87 2.66 -9.35
CA VAL A 144 4.71 3.57 -9.27
C VAL A 144 4.73 4.56 -10.44
N ALA A 145 5.84 5.24 -10.69
CA ALA A 145 5.96 6.21 -11.77
C ALA A 145 5.70 5.57 -13.15
N ARG A 146 6.25 4.36 -13.36
CA ARG A 146 6.02 3.57 -14.58
C ARG A 146 4.54 3.25 -14.74
N VAL A 147 3.87 2.71 -13.72
CA VAL A 147 2.46 2.32 -13.78
C VAL A 147 1.55 3.52 -14.00
N VAL A 148 1.81 4.64 -13.30
CA VAL A 148 1.09 5.89 -13.49
C VAL A 148 1.11 6.31 -14.97
N ARG A 149 2.28 6.29 -15.60
CA ARG A 149 2.43 6.68 -17.02
C ARG A 149 1.92 5.63 -18.00
N ALA A 150 2.22 4.36 -17.75
CA ALA A 150 1.96 3.27 -18.70
C ALA A 150 0.49 2.85 -18.72
N ARG A 151 -0.23 3.02 -17.60
CA ARG A 151 -1.59 2.51 -17.42
C ARG A 151 -2.55 3.55 -16.85
N VAL A 152 -2.30 4.08 -15.64
CA VAL A 152 -3.25 4.99 -14.93
C VAL A 152 -3.68 6.16 -15.81
N VAL A 153 -2.73 6.95 -16.30
CA VAL A 153 -3.02 8.16 -17.10
C VAL A 153 -2.90 7.92 -18.60
N ASN A 154 -2.82 6.65 -19.03
CA ASN A 154 -2.66 6.33 -20.44
C ASN A 154 -4.03 6.43 -21.15
N PRO A 155 -4.19 7.29 -22.18
CA PRO A 155 -5.46 7.44 -22.89
C PRO A 155 -6.02 6.12 -23.43
N LYS A 156 -5.16 5.18 -23.86
CA LYS A 156 -5.61 3.86 -24.35
C LYS A 156 -6.26 3.02 -23.26
N TRP A 157 -5.75 3.10 -22.03
CA TRP A 157 -6.33 2.38 -20.90
C TRP A 157 -7.60 3.08 -20.41
N ILE A 158 -7.59 4.41 -20.31
CA ILE A 158 -8.78 5.21 -19.97
C ILE A 158 -9.92 4.94 -20.96
N ASP A 159 -9.66 5.05 -22.26
CA ASP A 159 -10.64 4.72 -23.31
C ASP A 159 -11.02 3.24 -23.30
N GLY A 160 -10.10 2.39 -22.85
CA GLY A 160 -10.28 0.98 -22.55
C GLY A 160 -11.40 0.76 -21.54
N VAL A 161 -11.15 1.25 -20.35
CA VAL A 161 -11.93 1.00 -19.14
C VAL A 161 -13.27 1.74 -19.20
N MET A 162 -13.33 2.93 -19.81
CA MET A 162 -14.57 3.70 -19.98
C MET A 162 -15.64 3.00 -20.82
N ARG A 163 -15.29 1.98 -21.62
CA ARG A 163 -16.29 1.14 -22.33
C ARG A 163 -17.09 0.23 -21.39
N HIS A 164 -16.68 0.12 -20.13
CA HIS A 164 -17.26 -0.79 -19.15
C HIS A 164 -18.13 -0.08 -18.09
N GLY A 165 -18.57 1.15 -18.37
CA GLY A 165 -19.57 1.88 -17.58
C GLY A 165 -19.24 1.94 -16.10
N TYR A 166 -20.18 1.50 -15.25
CA TYR A 166 -20.04 1.55 -13.79
C TYR A 166 -18.74 0.89 -13.28
N LYS A 167 -18.43 -0.33 -13.75
CA LYS A 167 -17.23 -1.06 -13.30
C LYS A 167 -15.96 -0.40 -13.82
N GLY A 168 -16.01 0.21 -15.01
CA GLY A 168 -14.87 0.96 -15.51
C GLY A 168 -14.53 2.19 -14.66
N ALA A 169 -15.55 2.95 -14.26
CA ALA A 169 -15.38 4.05 -13.31
C ALA A 169 -14.89 3.56 -11.93
N PHE A 170 -15.37 2.40 -11.47
CA PHE A 170 -14.89 1.78 -10.23
C PHE A 170 -13.38 1.49 -10.26
N GLU A 171 -12.85 0.85 -11.31
CA GLU A 171 -11.40 0.55 -11.37
C GLU A 171 -10.53 1.82 -11.36
N MET A 172 -11.02 2.87 -12.01
CA MET A 172 -10.35 4.16 -12.01
C MET A 172 -10.32 4.79 -10.61
N ALA A 173 -11.42 4.75 -9.86
CA ALA A 173 -11.47 5.25 -8.49
C ALA A 173 -10.61 4.39 -7.54
N ALA A 174 -10.69 3.06 -7.63
CA ALA A 174 -9.88 2.14 -6.85
C ALA A 174 -8.37 2.37 -7.06
N THR A 175 -7.95 2.64 -8.29
CA THR A 175 -6.56 3.04 -8.58
C THR A 175 -6.12 4.27 -7.75
N VAL A 176 -7.00 5.25 -7.56
CA VAL A 176 -6.69 6.45 -6.76
C VAL A 176 -6.58 6.11 -5.28
N ASP A 177 -7.43 5.22 -4.77
CA ASP A 177 -7.33 4.72 -3.39
C ASP A 177 -6.00 4.00 -3.15
N TYR A 178 -5.57 3.15 -4.08
CA TYR A 178 -4.30 2.44 -3.98
C TYR A 178 -3.10 3.38 -4.08
N LEU A 179 -3.16 4.38 -4.98
CA LEU A 179 -2.14 5.42 -5.06
C LEU A 179 -2.02 6.20 -3.74
N PHE A 180 -3.16 6.59 -3.15
CA PHE A 180 -3.19 7.21 -1.82
C PHE A 180 -2.58 6.31 -0.76
N ALA A 181 -2.95 5.03 -0.74
CA ALA A 181 -2.51 4.07 0.27
C ALA A 181 -1.00 3.81 0.18
N PHE A 182 -0.43 3.72 -1.02
CA PHE A 182 1.01 3.65 -1.21
C PHE A 182 1.73 4.90 -0.73
N GLN A 183 1.14 6.08 -0.90
CA GLN A 183 1.73 7.29 -0.36
C GLN A 183 1.71 7.31 1.17
N ALA A 184 0.59 6.92 1.77
CA ALA A 184 0.43 6.84 3.22
C ALA A 184 1.40 5.83 3.85
N THR A 185 1.61 4.68 3.19
CA THR A 185 2.36 3.56 3.77
C THR A 185 3.85 3.58 3.40
N ALA A 186 4.18 3.80 2.13
CA ALA A 186 5.54 3.66 1.61
C ALA A 186 6.23 4.97 1.20
N GLN A 187 5.49 6.08 1.13
CA GLN A 187 6.01 7.39 0.70
C GLN A 187 6.68 7.37 -0.69
N CYS A 188 6.20 6.50 -1.58
CA CYS A 188 6.76 6.28 -2.92
C CYS A 188 6.02 7.05 -4.03
N VAL A 189 5.00 7.84 -3.69
CA VAL A 189 4.22 8.64 -4.63
C VAL A 189 4.61 10.12 -4.49
N ARG A 190 4.79 10.80 -5.62
CA ARG A 190 5.15 12.22 -5.65
C ARG A 190 3.95 13.07 -6.03
N ASP A 191 3.98 14.36 -5.70
CA ASP A 191 2.91 15.31 -6.04
C ASP A 191 2.53 15.26 -7.52
N HIS A 192 3.53 15.15 -8.40
CA HIS A 192 3.29 15.09 -9.85
C HIS A 192 2.59 13.80 -10.32
N HIS A 193 2.60 12.73 -9.53
CA HIS A 193 1.79 11.53 -9.80
C HIS A 193 0.32 11.83 -9.54
N PHE A 194 -0.01 12.44 -8.39
CA PHE A 194 -1.37 12.87 -8.08
C PHE A 194 -1.87 13.94 -9.05
N ASP A 195 -1.04 14.92 -9.40
CA ASP A 195 -1.39 15.94 -10.41
C ASP A 195 -1.74 15.28 -11.75
N ALA A 196 -0.97 14.27 -12.18
CA ALA A 196 -1.24 13.57 -13.43
C ALA A 196 -2.59 12.81 -13.40
N VAL A 197 -2.92 12.17 -12.27
CA VAL A 197 -4.22 11.50 -12.08
C VAL A 197 -5.36 12.51 -12.03
N TYR A 198 -5.21 13.60 -11.28
CA TYR A 198 -6.18 14.67 -11.24
C TYR A 198 -6.45 15.23 -12.63
N ASP A 199 -5.40 15.55 -13.39
CA ASP A 199 -5.52 16.09 -14.75
C ASP A 199 -6.25 15.11 -15.68
N ALA A 200 -5.95 13.81 -15.57
CA ALA A 200 -6.54 12.77 -16.42
C ALA A 200 -7.99 12.41 -16.07
N TYR A 201 -8.35 12.38 -14.78
CA TYR A 201 -9.64 11.85 -14.32
C TYR A 201 -10.64 12.95 -13.95
N ILE A 202 -10.18 14.02 -13.31
CA ILE A 202 -11.01 15.11 -12.83
C ILE A 202 -10.98 16.27 -13.81
N ALA A 203 -9.81 16.80 -14.16
CA ALA A 203 -9.72 18.02 -14.98
C ALA A 203 -10.20 17.78 -16.43
N ASP A 204 -10.04 16.57 -16.97
CA ASP A 204 -10.61 16.18 -18.26
C ASP A 204 -12.14 16.08 -18.18
N ASN A 205 -12.82 17.03 -18.83
CA ASN A 205 -14.28 17.09 -18.87
C ASN A 205 -14.94 15.83 -19.46
N ARG A 206 -14.28 15.12 -20.38
CA ARG A 206 -14.81 13.89 -20.98
C ARG A 206 -14.82 12.75 -19.97
N VAL A 207 -13.72 12.60 -19.23
CA VAL A 207 -13.59 11.56 -18.20
C VAL A 207 -14.50 11.88 -17.02
N ARG A 208 -14.56 13.14 -16.60
CA ARG A 208 -15.48 13.59 -15.55
C ARG A 208 -16.95 13.34 -15.91
N ALA A 209 -17.38 13.71 -17.12
CA ALA A 209 -18.74 13.46 -17.58
C ALA A 209 -19.07 11.95 -17.62
N PHE A 210 -18.09 11.10 -17.95
CA PHE A 210 -18.26 9.66 -17.88
C PHE A 210 -18.53 9.18 -16.46
N PHE A 211 -17.77 9.67 -15.47
CA PHE A 211 -17.99 9.37 -14.07
C PHE A 211 -19.37 9.85 -13.60
N GLU A 212 -19.74 11.11 -13.88
CA GLU A 212 -21.04 11.68 -13.53
C GLU A 212 -22.21 10.83 -14.08
N GLN A 213 -22.06 10.30 -15.30
CA GLN A 213 -23.07 9.48 -15.94
C GLN A 213 -23.13 8.03 -15.41
N HIS A 214 -21.98 7.39 -15.21
CA HIS A 214 -21.93 5.93 -14.99
C HIS A 214 -21.69 5.53 -13.53
N ASN A 215 -21.00 6.36 -12.75
CA ASN A 215 -20.74 6.10 -11.33
C ASN A 215 -20.41 7.40 -10.57
N PRO A 216 -21.42 8.26 -10.29
CA PRO A 216 -21.22 9.51 -9.58
C PRO A 216 -20.75 9.30 -8.12
N ALA A 217 -21.06 8.14 -7.53
CA ALA A 217 -20.53 7.77 -6.20
C ALA A 217 -19.01 7.63 -6.24
N ALA A 218 -18.46 6.91 -7.23
CA ALA A 218 -17.01 6.79 -7.41
C ALA A 218 -16.34 8.15 -7.69
N LEU A 219 -17.00 9.08 -8.39
CA LEU A 219 -16.49 10.45 -8.57
C LEU A 219 -16.34 11.18 -7.23
N LYS A 220 -17.37 11.08 -6.40
CA LYS A 220 -17.40 11.69 -5.07
C LYS A 220 -16.33 11.06 -4.17
N GLU A 221 -16.26 9.73 -4.12
CA GLU A 221 -15.26 8.99 -3.31
C GLU A 221 -13.83 9.32 -3.74
N MET A 222 -13.55 9.32 -5.05
CA MET A 222 -12.25 9.74 -5.59
C MET A 222 -11.91 11.19 -5.21
N SER A 223 -12.89 12.09 -5.26
CA SER A 223 -12.70 13.49 -4.86
C SER A 223 -12.43 13.62 -3.35
N ASP A 224 -13.17 12.87 -2.52
CA ASP A 224 -12.98 12.79 -1.07
C ASP A 224 -11.60 12.23 -0.71
N LYS A 225 -11.10 11.22 -1.45
CA LYS A 225 -9.78 10.62 -1.24
C LYS A 225 -8.66 11.59 -1.62
N LEU A 226 -8.82 12.31 -2.73
CA LEU A 226 -7.87 13.34 -3.16
C LEU A 226 -7.84 14.54 -2.18
N LEU A 227 -8.98 14.94 -1.62
CA LEU A 227 -9.05 15.93 -0.55
C LEU A 227 -8.37 15.42 0.73
N GLU A 228 -8.58 14.16 1.08
CA GLU A 228 -7.89 13.51 2.21
C GLU A 228 -6.37 13.54 2.01
N ALA A 229 -5.89 13.27 0.80
CA ALA A 229 -4.46 13.37 0.46
C ALA A 229 -3.90 14.77 0.74
N GLN A 230 -4.66 15.83 0.42
CA GLN A 230 -4.27 17.21 0.72
C GLN A 230 -4.28 17.50 2.22
N GLN A 231 -5.35 17.10 2.92
CA GLN A 231 -5.52 17.32 4.36
C GLN A 231 -4.41 16.64 5.18
N ARG A 232 -3.99 15.45 4.76
CA ARG A 232 -2.89 14.69 5.39
C ARG A 232 -1.51 15.11 4.91
N GLY A 233 -1.40 16.05 3.97
CA GLY A 233 -0.13 16.49 3.40
C GLY A 233 0.57 15.45 2.52
N LEU A 234 -0.16 14.42 2.07
CA LEU A 234 0.32 13.38 1.16
C LEU A 234 0.41 13.88 -0.29
N TRP A 235 -0.39 14.89 -0.63
CA TRP A 235 -0.37 15.56 -1.92
C TRP A 235 -0.47 17.08 -1.76
N ARG A 236 0.43 17.80 -2.43
CA ARG A 236 0.35 19.25 -2.62
C ARG A 236 0.06 19.53 -4.09
N PRO A 237 -1.17 19.96 -4.44
CA PRO A 237 -1.53 20.19 -5.82
C PRO A 237 -0.74 21.35 -6.42
N ARG A 238 -0.39 21.23 -7.70
CA ARG A 238 0.25 22.32 -8.44
C ARG A 238 -0.64 23.56 -8.59
N LEU A 239 -1.96 23.39 -8.65
CA LEU A 239 -2.93 24.47 -8.85
C LEU A 239 -3.76 24.70 -7.58
N ASN A 240 -3.91 25.96 -7.15
CA ASN A 240 -4.74 26.31 -5.99
C ASN A 240 -6.22 25.98 -6.22
N SER A 241 -6.71 26.11 -7.45
CA SER A 241 -8.11 25.81 -7.81
C SER A 241 -8.47 24.33 -7.67
N THR A 242 -7.47 23.44 -7.61
CA THR A 242 -7.69 21.99 -7.48
C THR A 242 -8.50 21.68 -6.22
N HIS A 243 -8.25 22.37 -5.11
CA HIS A 243 -8.99 22.16 -3.87
C HIS A 243 -10.48 22.48 -4.03
N ASP A 244 -10.81 23.66 -4.57
CA ASP A 244 -12.19 24.11 -4.74
C ASP A 244 -12.99 23.20 -5.68
N VAL A 245 -12.36 22.72 -6.76
CA VAL A 245 -12.99 21.76 -7.68
C VAL A 245 -13.32 20.45 -6.97
N LEU A 246 -12.40 19.91 -6.18
CA LEU A 246 -12.64 18.67 -5.44
C LEU A 246 -13.74 18.85 -4.40
N VAL A 247 -13.76 19.97 -3.66
CA VAL A 247 -14.83 20.28 -2.69
C VAL A 247 -16.20 20.32 -3.36
N GLN A 248 -16.31 20.88 -4.57
CA GLN A 248 -17.56 20.92 -5.33
C GLN A 248 -18.02 19.52 -5.77
N LEU A 249 -17.10 18.64 -6.17
CA LEU A 249 -17.41 17.27 -6.59
C LEU A 249 -17.69 16.33 -5.41
N SER A 250 -17.20 16.68 -4.22
CA SER A 250 -17.41 15.97 -2.97
C SER A 250 -18.72 16.32 -2.25
N ALA A 251 -19.39 17.40 -2.67
CA ALA A 251 -20.64 17.89 -2.08
C ALA A 251 -21.85 17.06 -2.54
#